data_AF-A0AAT9H9C7-F1
#
_entry.id   AF-A0AAT9H9C7-F1
#
_cell.length_a   1.000
_cell.length_b   1.000
_cell.length_c   1.000
_cell.angle_alpha   90.00
_cell.angle_beta   90.00
_cell.angle_gamma   90.00
#
_symmetry.space_group_name_H-M   'P 1'
#
loop_
_entity.id
_entity.type
_entity.pdbx_description
1 polymer ?
#
loop_
_entity_poly.entity_id
_entity_poly.type
_entity_poly.pdbx_seq_one_letter_code
_entity_poly.pdbx_strand_id
1 'polypeptide(L)'
;MRQALRMRPDRLVVGEVRGPEVVHLLAALNTGHDGSGTVHANAATDVPARLEALGTAAGLDRYALHSQLAAAVSVVLHLVRDRSGQRRIAEVHVLERDPSGLVLTVPALRWGPGAFTKERGWQQLRELLRNANADGPGEGPGGDRGDRGVDGHCRGLPGDRGLAAGRWARRRPAGQAAAGRR
;
A
#
# COMPACT_ATOMS: atom_id res chain seq x y z
N MET A 1 -2.36 -5.46 -20.34
CA MET A 1 -2.09 -6.14 -19.05
C MET A 1 -1.87 -7.66 -19.16
N ARG A 2 -2.50 -8.40 -20.11
CA ARG A 2 -2.31 -9.86 -20.27
C ARG A 2 -0.85 -10.32 -20.52
N GLN A 3 0.02 -9.47 -21.05
CA GLN A 3 1.43 -9.81 -21.31
C GLN A 3 2.32 -9.82 -20.04
N ALA A 4 2.00 -9.03 -19.00
CA ALA A 4 2.82 -8.96 -17.78
C ALA A 4 2.69 -10.22 -16.91
N LEU A 5 1.56 -10.94 -16.98
CA LEU A 5 1.28 -12.13 -16.19
C LEU A 5 2.07 -13.38 -16.63
N ARG A 6 2.87 -13.30 -17.72
CA ARG A 6 3.75 -14.38 -18.19
C ARG A 6 5.17 -14.32 -17.64
N MET A 7 5.53 -13.24 -16.95
CA MET A 7 6.88 -12.99 -16.46
C MET A 7 7.08 -13.33 -14.98
N ARG A 8 6.05 -13.88 -14.32
CA ARG A 8 6.04 -14.11 -12.87
C ARG A 8 6.54 -12.87 -12.09
N PRO A 9 6.02 -11.67 -12.37
CA PRO A 9 6.60 -10.46 -11.82
C PRO A 9 6.41 -10.43 -10.31
N ASP A 10 7.50 -10.36 -9.55
CA ASP A 10 7.43 -10.18 -8.09
C ASP A 10 6.73 -8.86 -7.71
N ARG A 11 6.64 -7.89 -8.64
CA ARG A 11 5.96 -6.60 -8.44
C ARG A 11 5.20 -6.13 -9.68
N LEU A 12 3.97 -5.66 -9.49
CA LEU A 12 3.12 -5.06 -10.50
C LEU A 12 2.97 -3.57 -10.26
N VAL A 13 3.46 -2.77 -11.20
CA VAL A 13 3.21 -1.32 -11.22
C VAL A 13 2.27 -1.01 -12.38
N VAL A 14 1.06 -0.53 -12.06
CA VAL A 14 0.10 -0.08 -13.06
C VAL A 14 0.14 1.44 -13.13
N GLY A 15 0.58 1.94 -14.29
CA GLY A 15 0.79 3.37 -14.52
C GLY A 15 -0.44 4.21 -14.23
N GLU A 16 -1.61 3.82 -14.76
CA GLU A 16 -2.90 4.45 -14.44
C GLU A 16 -4.04 3.47 -14.73
N VAL A 17 -5.00 3.37 -13.81
CA VAL A 17 -6.22 2.56 -13.94
C VAL A 17 -7.36 3.47 -14.41
N ARG A 18 -7.85 3.23 -15.62
CA ARG A 18 -8.90 3.99 -16.31
C ARG A 18 -10.12 3.15 -16.69
N GLY A 19 -10.04 1.82 -16.65
CA GLY A 19 -11.11 0.94 -17.08
C GLY A 19 -11.04 -0.48 -16.49
N PRO A 20 -11.34 -1.53 -17.28
CA PRO A 20 -11.52 -2.90 -16.79
C PRO A 20 -10.23 -3.58 -16.29
N GLU A 21 -9.06 -2.96 -16.49
CA GLU A 21 -7.81 -3.38 -15.87
C GLU A 21 -7.83 -3.31 -14.34
N VAL A 22 -8.78 -2.58 -13.73
CA VAL A 22 -8.97 -2.56 -12.27
C VAL A 22 -9.19 -3.97 -11.71
N VAL A 23 -9.95 -4.80 -12.42
CA VAL A 23 -10.25 -6.18 -12.02
C VAL A 23 -8.99 -7.03 -12.02
N HIS A 24 -8.19 -6.87 -13.08
CA HIS A 24 -6.95 -7.59 -13.24
C HIS A 24 -5.90 -7.15 -12.20
N LEU A 25 -5.85 -5.85 -11.89
CA LEU A 25 -4.99 -5.32 -10.84
C LEU A 25 -5.38 -5.90 -9.47
N LEU A 26 -6.66 -5.80 -9.08
CA LEU A 26 -7.13 -6.31 -7.80
C LEU A 26 -6.96 -7.83 -7.69
N ALA A 27 -7.21 -8.58 -8.76
CA ALA A 27 -6.98 -10.03 -8.79
C ALA A 27 -5.49 -10.36 -8.62
N ALA A 28 -4.60 -9.61 -9.28
CA ALA A 28 -3.17 -9.87 -9.19
C ALA A 28 -2.61 -9.55 -7.79
N LEU A 29 -3.03 -8.44 -7.19
CA LEU A 29 -2.68 -8.07 -5.81
C LEU A 29 -3.14 -9.14 -4.80
N ASN A 30 -4.36 -9.64 -4.96
CA ASN A 30 -4.91 -10.69 -4.08
C ASN A 30 -4.28 -12.08 -4.28
N THR A 31 -3.58 -12.32 -5.39
CA THR A 31 -2.91 -13.61 -5.68
C THR A 31 -1.42 -13.61 -5.36
N GLY A 32 -0.95 -12.62 -4.59
CA GLY A 32 0.41 -12.58 -4.05
C GLY A 32 1.43 -11.86 -4.94
N HIS A 33 0.96 -11.03 -5.89
CA HIS A 33 1.82 -10.10 -6.58
C HIS A 33 1.83 -8.79 -5.79
N ASP A 34 2.98 -8.39 -5.28
CA ASP A 34 3.12 -7.06 -4.68
C ASP A 34 2.91 -6.00 -5.76
N GLY A 35 2.39 -4.83 -5.42
CA GLY A 35 2.18 -3.84 -6.46
C GLY A 35 1.63 -2.50 -6.02
N SER A 36 1.59 -1.60 -6.99
CA SER A 36 1.03 -0.26 -6.85
C SER A 36 0.34 0.13 -8.15
N GLY A 37 -0.79 0.81 -8.06
CA GLY A 37 -1.45 1.44 -9.19
C GLY A 37 -1.65 2.92 -8.93
N THR A 38 -1.81 3.71 -9.99
CA THR A 38 -2.36 5.07 -9.85
C THR A 38 -3.79 5.13 -10.38
N VAL A 39 -4.61 5.97 -9.77
CA VAL A 39 -5.98 6.26 -10.20
C VAL A 39 -6.23 7.74 -10.05
N HIS A 40 -6.94 8.33 -11.00
CA HIS A 40 -7.31 9.74 -10.91
C HIS A 40 -8.47 9.94 -9.94
N ALA A 41 -8.23 10.67 -8.87
CA ALA A 41 -9.22 11.04 -7.86
C ALA A 41 -8.93 12.46 -7.34
N ASN A 42 -9.98 13.24 -7.11
CA ASN A 42 -9.86 14.62 -6.62
C ASN A 42 -9.51 14.65 -5.13
N ALA A 43 -9.95 13.65 -4.37
CA ALA A 43 -9.55 13.42 -3.00
C ALA A 43 -9.26 11.94 -2.74
N ALA A 44 -8.49 11.65 -1.70
CA ALA A 44 -8.24 10.28 -1.24
C ALA A 44 -9.53 9.54 -0.83
N THR A 45 -10.54 10.28 -0.37
CA THR A 45 -11.88 9.79 -0.01
C THR A 45 -12.68 9.29 -1.20
N ASP A 46 -12.35 9.76 -2.41
CA ASP A 46 -13.08 9.41 -3.63
C ASP A 46 -12.55 8.12 -4.27
N VAL A 47 -11.40 7.63 -3.81
CA VAL A 47 -10.74 6.45 -4.39
C VAL A 47 -11.63 5.20 -4.35
N PRO A 48 -12.27 4.83 -3.22
CA PRO A 48 -13.15 3.65 -3.19
C PRO A 48 -14.32 3.78 -4.17
N ALA A 49 -14.97 4.94 -4.24
CA ALA A 49 -16.07 5.19 -5.17
C ALA A 49 -15.61 5.15 -6.64
N ARG A 50 -14.40 5.65 -6.93
CA ARG A 50 -13.82 5.58 -8.28
C ARG A 50 -13.51 4.15 -8.70
N LEU A 51 -12.91 3.35 -7.80
CA LEU A 51 -12.63 1.94 -8.07
C LEU A 51 -13.94 1.15 -8.24
N GLU A 52 -14.96 1.46 -7.44
CA GLU A 52 -16.30 0.88 -7.57
C GLU A 52 -16.93 1.14 -8.93
N ALA A 53 -16.90 2.39 -9.41
CA ALA A 53 -17.40 2.72 -10.74
C ALA A 53 -16.64 1.95 -11.85
N LEU A 54 -15.31 1.87 -11.74
CA LEU A 54 -14.48 1.13 -12.71
C LEU A 54 -14.76 -0.38 -12.69
N GLY A 55 -14.89 -0.98 -11.49
CA GLY A 55 -15.17 -2.41 -11.37
C GLY A 55 -16.58 -2.76 -11.80
N THR A 56 -17.56 -1.90 -11.50
CA THR A 56 -18.95 -2.08 -11.96
C THR A 56 -19.03 -2.04 -13.48
N ALA A 57 -18.35 -1.07 -14.11
CA ALA A 57 -18.24 -1.01 -15.58
C ALA A 57 -17.52 -2.24 -16.18
N ALA A 58 -16.70 -2.93 -15.37
CA ALA A 58 -16.00 -4.16 -15.74
C ALA A 58 -16.76 -5.45 -15.36
N GLY A 59 -17.98 -5.33 -14.83
CA GLY A 59 -18.84 -6.46 -14.47
C GLY A 59 -18.63 -7.04 -13.07
N LEU A 60 -17.90 -6.37 -12.18
CA LEU A 60 -17.89 -6.73 -10.75
C LEU A 60 -19.06 -6.11 -10.01
N ASP A 61 -19.68 -6.92 -9.15
CA ASP A 61 -20.59 -6.42 -8.13
C ASP A 61 -19.85 -5.52 -7.11
N ARG A 62 -20.58 -4.55 -6.54
CA ARG A 62 -20.08 -3.61 -5.55
C ARG A 62 -19.42 -4.30 -4.37
N TYR A 63 -20.09 -5.27 -3.74
CA TYR A 63 -19.55 -5.96 -2.57
C TYR A 63 -18.34 -6.81 -2.92
N ALA A 64 -18.35 -7.44 -4.10
CA ALA A 64 -17.21 -8.19 -4.60
C ALA A 64 -15.97 -7.27 -4.78
N LEU A 65 -16.17 -6.09 -5.35
CA LEU A 65 -15.09 -5.11 -5.50
C LEU A 65 -14.56 -4.62 -4.15
N HIS A 66 -15.43 -4.21 -3.23
CA HIS A 66 -15.01 -3.75 -1.90
C HIS A 66 -14.32 -4.84 -1.09
N SER A 67 -14.76 -6.09 -1.25
CA SER A 67 -14.08 -7.24 -0.66
C SER A 67 -12.66 -7.41 -1.22
N GLN A 68 -12.50 -7.36 -2.54
CA GLN A 68 -11.20 -7.44 -3.20
C GLN A 68 -10.29 -6.25 -2.86
N LEU A 69 -10.85 -5.04 -2.80
CA LEU A 69 -10.12 -3.82 -2.48
C LEU A 69 -9.53 -3.86 -1.08
N ALA A 70 -10.34 -4.23 -0.08
CA ALA A 70 -9.89 -4.33 1.31
C ALA A 70 -8.80 -5.39 1.51
N ALA A 71 -8.80 -6.45 0.69
CA ALA A 71 -7.79 -7.50 0.75
C ALA A 71 -6.50 -7.12 0.00
N ALA A 72 -6.63 -6.38 -1.11
CA ALA A 72 -5.52 -6.04 -1.99
C ALA A 72 -4.75 -4.78 -1.58
N VAL A 73 -5.43 -3.76 -1.05
CA VAL A 73 -4.87 -2.42 -0.88
C VAL A 73 -4.74 -2.08 0.60
N SER A 74 -3.53 -1.69 1.00
CA SER A 74 -3.22 -1.34 2.40
C SER A 74 -3.21 0.17 2.66
N VAL A 75 -2.76 0.96 1.68
CA VAL A 75 -2.54 2.41 1.82
C VAL A 75 -2.91 3.12 0.52
N VAL A 76 -3.50 4.31 0.64
CA VAL A 76 -3.72 5.25 -0.47
C VAL A 76 -2.85 6.48 -0.26
N LEU A 77 -2.05 6.82 -1.27
CA LEU A 77 -1.22 8.03 -1.29
C LEU A 77 -1.88 9.06 -2.20
N HIS A 78 -2.28 10.19 -1.64
CA HIS A 78 -2.85 11.29 -2.41
C HIS A 78 -1.79 12.33 -2.72
N LEU A 79 -1.51 12.47 -4.02
CA LEU A 79 -0.50 13.37 -4.57
C LEU A 79 -1.18 14.62 -5.10
N VAL A 80 -0.69 15.79 -4.70
CA VAL A 80 -1.11 17.08 -5.24
C VAL A 80 0.05 17.80 -5.90
N ARG A 81 -0.26 18.72 -6.79
CA ARG A 81 0.70 19.68 -7.33
C ARG A 81 0.57 20.98 -6.54
N ASP A 82 1.66 21.41 -5.92
CA ASP A 82 1.66 22.66 -5.17
C ASP A 82 1.71 23.89 -6.10
N ARG A 83 1.61 25.09 -5.50
CA ARG A 83 1.69 26.36 -6.24
C ARG A 83 3.04 26.59 -6.93
N SER A 84 4.10 25.91 -6.50
CA SER A 84 5.40 25.93 -7.18
C SER A 84 5.51 24.89 -8.31
N GLY A 85 4.44 24.15 -8.60
CA GLY A 85 4.41 23.16 -9.65
C GLY A 85 5.06 21.82 -9.29
N GLN A 86 5.52 21.64 -8.04
CA GLN A 86 6.12 20.39 -7.57
C GLN A 86 5.04 19.43 -7.09
N ARG A 87 5.24 18.14 -7.34
CA ARG A 87 4.37 17.08 -6.84
C ARG A 87 4.78 16.72 -5.42
N ARG A 88 3.80 16.64 -4.52
CA ARG A 88 4.01 16.22 -3.13
C ARG A 88 2.87 15.34 -2.66
N ILE A 89 3.15 14.51 -1.67
CA ILE A 89 2.11 13.78 -0.94
C ILE A 89 1.38 14.80 -0.07
N ALA A 90 0.10 15.02 -0.37
CA ALA A 90 -0.77 15.81 0.50
C ALA A 90 -1.29 14.96 1.64
N GLU A 91 -1.68 13.71 1.37
CA GLU A 91 -2.31 12.87 2.36
C GLU A 91 -1.93 11.40 2.19
N VAL A 92 -1.86 10.69 3.31
CA VAL A 92 -1.73 9.24 3.37
C VAL A 92 -2.94 8.71 4.09
N HIS A 93 -3.64 7.78 3.47
CA HIS A 93 -4.83 7.14 4.03
C HIS A 93 -4.62 5.64 4.18
N VAL A 94 -5.19 5.08 5.23
CA VAL A 94 -5.38 3.65 5.40
C VAL A 94 -6.81 3.27 5.01
N LEU A 95 -7.06 1.98 4.81
CA LEU A 95 -8.38 1.49 4.43
C LEU A 95 -9.05 0.83 5.65
N GLU A 96 -10.32 1.14 5.83
CA GLU A 96 -11.20 0.53 6.85
C GLU A 96 -12.50 0.06 6.18
N ARG A 97 -13.22 -0.85 6.84
CA ARG A 97 -14.57 -1.26 6.42
C ARG A 97 -15.60 -0.63 7.35
N ASP A 98 -16.65 -0.07 6.78
CA ASP A 98 -17.80 0.39 7.54
C ASP A 98 -18.70 -0.78 7.98
N PRO A 99 -19.75 -0.54 8.79
CA PRO A 99 -20.69 -1.59 9.20
C PRO A 99 -21.44 -2.28 8.04
N SER A 100 -21.52 -1.66 6.87
CA SER A 100 -22.10 -2.26 5.66
C SER A 100 -21.10 -3.13 4.88
N GLY A 101 -19.84 -3.18 5.33
CA GLY A 101 -18.76 -3.93 4.70
C GLY A 101 -18.09 -3.20 3.54
N LEU A 102 -18.45 -1.94 3.30
CA LEU A 102 -17.86 -1.11 2.25
C LEU A 102 -16.57 -0.45 2.73
N VAL A 103 -15.63 -0.29 1.81
CA VAL A 103 -14.32 0.27 2.10
C VAL A 103 -14.38 1.79 2.07
N LEU A 104 -13.88 2.39 3.14
CA LEU A 104 -13.60 3.81 3.22
C LEU A 104 -12.10 4.04 3.43
N THR A 105 -11.64 5.23 3.03
CA THR A 105 -10.30 5.70 3.36
C THR A 105 -10.33 6.55 4.62
N VAL A 106 -9.26 6.40 5.40
CA VAL A 106 -9.11 7.01 6.71
C VAL A 106 -7.78 7.75 6.73
N PRO A 107 -7.79 9.08 6.94
CA PRO A 107 -6.55 9.86 6.92
C PRO A 107 -5.65 9.38 8.06
N ALA A 108 -4.40 9.10 7.72
CA ALA A 108 -3.34 8.70 8.64
C ALA A 108 -2.27 9.78 8.76
N LEU A 109 -1.96 10.45 7.65
CA LEU A 109 -1.11 11.64 7.61
C LEU A 109 -1.70 12.70 6.69
N ARG A 110 -1.56 13.97 7.07
CA ARG A 110 -1.91 15.13 6.23
C ARG A 110 -0.75 16.12 6.22
N TRP A 111 -0.39 16.62 5.04
CA TRP A 111 0.62 17.65 4.88
C TRP A 111 0.05 19.01 5.28
N GLY A 112 0.60 19.60 6.33
CA GLY A 112 0.27 20.94 6.81
C GLY A 112 1.36 21.97 6.49
N PRO A 113 1.44 23.08 7.25
CA PRO A 113 2.47 24.09 7.09
C PRO A 113 3.88 23.55 7.42
N GLY A 114 4.53 22.96 6.42
CA GLY A 114 5.93 22.52 6.48
C GLY A 114 6.17 21.11 7.04
N ALA A 115 5.14 20.40 7.52
CA ALA A 115 5.29 19.05 8.06
C ALA A 115 4.00 18.22 7.95
N PHE A 116 4.13 16.90 8.09
CA PHE A 116 2.99 15.99 8.22
C PHE A 116 2.41 16.02 9.64
N THR A 117 1.09 16.14 9.74
CA THR A 117 0.32 15.92 10.97
C THR A 117 -0.24 14.50 10.97
N LYS A 118 -0.26 13.88 12.15
CA LYS A 118 -0.81 12.54 12.37
C LYS A 118 -2.31 12.63 12.55
N GLU A 119 -3.04 11.74 11.88
CA GLU A 119 -4.50 11.70 11.86
C GLU A 119 -5.01 10.37 12.47
N ARG A 120 -6.32 10.14 12.48
CA ARG A 120 -6.94 8.97 13.14
C ARG A 120 -6.36 7.61 12.69
N GLY A 121 -6.00 7.50 11.39
CA GLY A 121 -5.43 6.29 10.80
C GLY A 121 -3.94 6.08 11.08
N TRP A 122 -3.29 6.98 11.81
CA TRP A 122 -1.84 6.94 12.04
C TRP A 122 -1.38 5.63 12.71
N GLN A 123 -2.13 5.14 13.69
CA GLN A 123 -1.76 3.91 14.40
C GLN A 123 -1.74 2.69 13.49
N GLN A 124 -2.75 2.57 12.63
CA GLN A 124 -2.85 1.51 11.63
C GLN A 124 -1.73 1.63 10.59
N LEU A 125 -1.44 2.84 10.09
CA LEU A 125 -0.33 3.06 9.17
C LEU A 125 1.01 2.66 9.81
N ARG A 126 1.24 3.05 11.07
CA ARG A 126 2.47 2.70 11.79
C ARG A 126 2.61 1.19 11.95
N GLU A 127 1.53 0.47 12.21
CA GLU A 127 1.55 -0.99 12.27
C GLU A 127 1.89 -1.61 10.91
N LEU A 128 1.27 -1.14 9.83
CA LEU A 128 1.58 -1.60 8.47
C LEU A 128 3.07 -1.40 8.12
N LEU A 129 3.63 -0.24 8.46
CA LEU A 129 5.04 0.07 8.21
C LEU A 129 5.99 -0.80 9.05
N ARG A 130 5.64 -1.09 10.32
CA ARG A 130 6.44 -2.00 11.15
C ARG A 130 6.43 -3.41 10.59
N ASN A 131 5.26 -3.91 10.19
CA ASN A 131 5.12 -5.24 9.64
C ASN A 131 5.90 -5.35 8.31
N ALA A 132 5.85 -4.30 7.49
CA ALA A 132 6.67 -4.22 6.27
C ALA A 132 8.18 -4.27 6.53
N ASN A 133 8.63 -3.73 7.68
CA ASN A 133 10.05 -3.71 8.04
C ASN A 133 10.50 -5.00 8.73
N ALA A 134 9.58 -5.72 9.40
CA ALA A 134 9.83 -7.01 10.03
C ALA A 134 10.00 -8.16 9.02
N ASP A 135 9.42 -8.03 7.83
CA ASP A 135 9.59 -8.95 6.70
C ASP A 135 10.87 -8.68 5.87
N GLY A 136 11.79 -7.84 6.36
CA GLY A 136 13.12 -7.66 5.77
C GLY A 136 13.93 -8.97 5.78
N PRO A 137 14.91 -9.16 4.88
CA PRO A 137 15.67 -10.39 4.81
C PRO A 137 16.35 -10.63 6.17
N GLY A 138 15.95 -11.72 6.85
CA GLY A 138 16.52 -12.11 8.12
C GLY A 138 18.04 -12.20 8.01
N GLU A 139 18.73 -11.43 8.83
CA GLU A 139 20.13 -11.64 9.14
C GLU A 139 20.21 -13.03 9.79
N GLY A 140 20.75 -14.00 9.06
CA GLY A 140 20.98 -15.35 9.58
C GLY A 140 21.98 -15.33 10.75
N PRO A 141 21.94 -16.31 11.66
CA PRO A 141 22.86 -16.33 12.78
C PRO A 141 24.26 -16.73 12.31
N GLY A 142 25.26 -15.93 12.66
CA GLY A 142 26.63 -16.40 12.83
C GLY A 142 27.58 -16.22 11.64
N GLY A 143 28.51 -15.29 11.79
CA GLY A 143 29.70 -15.15 10.96
C GLY A 143 30.65 -14.13 11.57
N ASP A 144 31.28 -14.52 12.66
CA ASP A 144 32.42 -13.84 13.30
C ASP A 144 33.37 -13.26 12.24
N ARG A 145 33.51 -11.93 12.24
CA ARG A 145 34.58 -11.23 11.54
C ARG A 145 34.95 -10.00 12.33
N GLY A 146 36.15 -10.08 12.91
CA GLY A 146 36.71 -9.12 13.82
C GLY A 146 36.84 -7.70 13.27
N ASP A 147 36.75 -6.79 14.23
CA ASP A 147 37.55 -5.59 14.42
C ASP A 147 38.35 -5.08 13.22
N ARG A 148 37.97 -3.89 12.72
CA ARG A 148 38.88 -2.78 12.54
C ARG A 148 38.12 -1.47 12.67
N GLY A 149 38.48 -0.69 13.68
CA GLY A 149 37.97 0.65 13.93
C GLY A 149 38.20 1.64 12.79
N VAL A 150 37.28 2.60 12.69
CA VAL A 150 37.56 3.96 12.23
C VAL A 150 36.65 4.92 13.00
N ASP A 151 37.31 5.87 13.67
CA ASP A 151 36.72 6.99 14.38
C ASP A 151 36.01 7.96 13.43
N GLY A 152 35.00 8.65 13.97
CA GLY A 152 34.85 10.09 13.72
C GLY A 152 33.75 10.56 12.76
N HIS A 153 32.93 11.45 13.33
CA HIS A 153 32.27 12.60 12.69
C HIS A 153 30.88 12.44 12.05
N CYS A 154 29.87 12.88 12.81
CA CYS A 154 28.57 13.32 12.31
C CYS A 154 28.70 14.66 11.57
N ARG A 155 28.77 14.67 10.24
CA ARG A 155 28.35 15.81 9.39
C ARG A 155 27.92 15.35 8.00
N GLY A 156 26.78 15.87 7.54
CA GLY A 156 26.43 15.97 6.12
C GLY A 156 25.29 15.08 5.62
N LEU A 157 24.11 15.67 5.40
CA LEU A 157 23.28 15.33 4.24
C LEU A 157 24.06 15.77 2.98
N PRO A 158 24.07 15.05 1.84
CA PRO A 158 22.85 14.74 1.08
C PRO A 158 22.90 13.38 0.31
N GLY A 159 21.79 13.01 -0.32
CA GLY A 159 21.82 12.11 -1.48
C GLY A 159 20.87 10.92 -1.40
N ASP A 160 19.98 10.87 -2.40
CA ASP A 160 19.18 9.75 -2.83
C ASP A 160 19.68 8.37 -2.41
N ARG A 161 18.87 7.65 -1.63
CA ARG A 161 18.88 6.18 -1.62
C ARG A 161 17.47 5.69 -1.77
N GLY A 162 17.28 4.95 -2.85
CA GLY A 162 16.01 4.49 -3.39
C GLY A 162 15.08 3.87 -2.36
N LEU A 163 13.80 4.10 -2.60
CA LEU A 163 12.69 3.43 -1.94
C LEU A 163 12.90 1.92 -2.07
N ALA A 164 13.33 1.31 -0.97
CA ALA A 164 13.50 -0.12 -0.84
C ALA A 164 12.16 -0.77 -1.14
N ALA A 165 12.21 -1.63 -2.15
CA ALA A 165 11.11 -2.42 -2.60
C ALA A 165 10.83 -3.46 -1.49
N GLY A 166 9.85 -3.22 -0.62
CA GLY A 166 9.42 -4.16 0.43
C GLY A 166 8.52 -5.27 -0.12
N ARG A 167 8.74 -6.51 0.32
CA ARG A 167 7.95 -7.72 0.05
C ARG A 167 6.87 -7.81 1.15
N TRP A 168 5.60 -7.98 0.83
CA TRP A 168 4.53 -7.90 1.83
C TRP A 168 4.04 -9.30 2.24
N ALA A 169 4.32 -9.72 3.48
CA ALA A 169 3.72 -10.94 4.01
C ALA A 169 2.32 -10.67 4.58
N ARG A 170 1.41 -11.56 4.18
CA ARG A 170 -0.01 -11.67 4.50
C ARG A 170 -0.44 -11.11 5.86
N ARG A 171 -1.45 -10.22 5.87
CA ARG A 171 -2.42 -10.20 6.99
C ARG A 171 -3.22 -11.51 6.93
N ARG A 172 -3.03 -12.40 7.92
CA ARG A 172 -4.00 -13.47 8.15
C ARG A 172 -5.30 -12.85 8.68
N PRO A 173 -6.48 -13.25 8.17
CA PRO A 173 -7.74 -12.83 8.78
C PRO A 173 -7.81 -13.42 10.21
N ALA A 174 -8.08 -12.56 11.19
CA ALA A 174 -8.45 -12.99 12.53
C ALA A 174 -9.85 -13.64 12.44
N GLY A 175 -9.94 -14.90 12.87
CA GLY A 175 -11.23 -15.55 13.13
C GLY A 175 -11.72 -16.54 12.07
N GLN A 176 -11.09 -17.71 11.99
CA GLN A 176 -11.82 -18.96 11.76
C GLN A 176 -11.40 -19.95 12.85
N ALA A 177 -12.18 -19.95 13.94
CA ALA A 177 -12.13 -21.01 14.92
C ALA A 177 -12.58 -22.31 14.24
N ALA A 178 -11.72 -23.33 14.31
CA ALA A 178 -11.99 -24.66 13.83
C ALA A 178 -13.23 -25.22 14.54
N ALA A 179 -14.33 -25.42 13.79
CA ALA A 179 -15.41 -26.28 14.21
C ALA A 179 -14.90 -27.73 14.20
N GLY A 180 -14.97 -28.36 15.38
CA GLY A 180 -14.41 -29.67 15.65
C GLY A 180 -15.04 -30.77 14.80
N ARG A 181 -14.19 -31.71 14.38
CA ARG A 181 -14.60 -33.08 14.13
C ARG A 181 -14.73 -33.78 15.47
N ARG A 182 -15.93 -34.27 15.79
CA ARG A 182 -16.22 -35.58 16.38
C ARG A 182 -17.73 -35.74 16.46
#